data_AF-A0A439KIT6-F1
#
_entry.id   AF-A0A439KIT6-F1
#
_cell.length_a   1.000
_cell.length_b   1.000
_cell.length_c   1.000
_cell.angle_alpha   90.00
_cell.angle_beta   90.00
_cell.angle_gamma   90.00
#
_symmetry.space_group_name_H-M   'P 1'
#
loop_
_entity.id
_entity.type
_entity.pdbx_description
1 polymer ?
#
loop_
_entity_poly.entity_id
_entity_poly.type
_entity_poly.pdbx_seq_one_letter_code
_entity_poly.pdbx_strand_id
1 'polypeptide(L)'
;QERSKFRPGAEGKVRDWGDDNFGRIRALYYGMISEVDAQLGRIWQAVKAAGAWDDTSVVLTSDHAEMMGDHYMLGKGGFFDGSYHIPLIIRDPRRRKAAGAKVDRFTEAVDIAPTLLALLGEETPPHLDGRSLKPFLDAGEPGNWREAAHWEFDFRSVAEGDAERHFGIGPRQCNLAVIRTQQFKYVHFGGGLPPLLFDLEKDRDELTNVAADPAYLPVRLELAERLLAWRAEHLDQSLALAELTDYGVAGHVADLPPFQS
;
A
#
# COMPACT_ATOMS: atom_id res chain seq x y z
N GLN A 1 12.11 -12.18 14.21
CA GLN A 1 13.10 -11.80 13.19
C GLN A 1 14.51 -12.16 13.68
N GLU A 2 15.20 -13.08 13.01
CA GLU A 2 16.61 -13.45 13.27
C GLU A 2 17.60 -12.44 12.63
N ARG A 3 18.82 -12.31 13.20
CA ARG A 3 19.40 -11.00 13.59
C ARG A 3 20.75 -10.55 13.02
N SER A 4 21.23 -11.06 11.90
CA SER A 4 22.53 -10.59 11.36
C SER A 4 22.42 -9.56 10.22
N LYS A 5 21.22 -9.28 9.70
CA LYS A 5 21.08 -8.63 8.39
C LYS A 5 21.02 -7.09 8.40
N PHE A 6 20.59 -6.47 9.50
CA PHE A 6 20.26 -5.04 9.50
C PHE A 6 21.31 -4.14 10.18
N ARG A 7 22.04 -4.66 11.18
CA ARG A 7 23.14 -3.93 11.80
C ARG A 7 24.28 -4.89 12.17
N PRO A 8 25.43 -4.81 11.49
CA PRO A 8 26.62 -5.55 11.88
C PRO A 8 27.01 -5.22 13.33
N GLY A 9 27.15 -6.26 14.17
CA GLY A 9 27.59 -6.13 15.57
C GLY A 9 26.54 -5.69 16.59
N ALA A 10 25.25 -5.67 16.24
CA ALA A 10 24.18 -5.48 17.23
C ALA A 10 23.70 -6.82 17.81
N GLU A 11 23.53 -6.88 19.13
CA GLU A 11 23.04 -8.05 19.87
C GLU A 11 21.68 -7.74 20.54
N GLY A 12 21.02 -8.75 21.10
CA GLY A 12 19.76 -8.58 21.85
C GLY A 12 18.50 -8.44 20.98
N LYS A 13 17.30 -8.38 21.61
CA LYS A 13 16.03 -8.19 20.89
C LYS A 13 15.79 -6.71 20.58
N VAL A 14 15.06 -6.42 19.50
CA VAL A 14 14.68 -5.03 19.15
C VAL A 14 13.95 -4.37 20.31
N ARG A 15 13.07 -5.12 21.00
CA ARG A 15 12.42 -4.66 22.25
C ARG A 15 13.37 -4.35 23.41
N ASP A 16 14.61 -4.83 23.36
CA ASP A 16 15.65 -4.62 24.36
C ASP A 16 16.64 -3.52 23.92
N TRP A 17 16.43 -2.90 22.75
CA TRP A 17 17.26 -1.81 22.26
C TRP A 17 16.88 -0.48 22.91
N GLY A 18 17.89 0.30 23.31
CA GLY A 18 17.72 1.70 23.70
C GLY A 18 17.89 2.65 22.52
N ASP A 19 17.69 3.94 22.78
CA ASP A 19 17.68 5.02 21.79
C ASP A 19 18.95 5.07 20.93
N ASP A 20 20.13 4.80 21.51
CA ASP A 20 21.39 4.77 20.76
C ASP A 20 21.37 3.76 19.62
N ASN A 21 20.73 2.60 19.82
CA ASN A 21 20.65 1.57 18.80
C ASN A 21 19.69 1.98 17.67
N PHE A 22 18.54 2.57 18.01
CA PHE A 22 17.58 3.08 17.04
C PHE A 22 18.11 4.29 16.28
N GLY A 23 18.78 5.23 16.96
CA GLY A 23 19.42 6.37 16.33
C GLY A 23 20.50 5.95 15.34
N ARG A 24 21.32 4.94 15.71
CA ARG A 24 22.38 4.43 14.82
C ARG A 24 21.84 3.70 13.60
N ILE A 25 20.81 2.84 13.75
CA ILE A 25 20.23 2.14 12.60
C ILE A 25 19.51 3.10 11.65
N ARG A 26 18.82 4.12 12.19
CA ARG A 26 18.24 5.21 11.40
C ARG A 26 19.26 5.98 10.59
N ALA A 27 20.40 6.33 11.20
CA ALA A 27 21.47 7.02 10.50
C ALA A 27 22.03 6.19 9.33
N LEU A 28 22.22 4.89 9.53
CA LEU A 28 22.65 3.97 8.46
C LEU A 28 21.60 3.87 7.35
N TYR A 29 20.33 3.72 7.71
CA TYR A 29 19.22 3.65 6.76
C TYR A 29 19.10 4.93 5.92
N TYR A 30 19.22 6.12 6.52
CA TYR A 30 19.24 7.38 5.79
C TYR A 30 20.48 7.52 4.87
N GLY A 31 21.62 6.96 5.28
CA GLY A 31 22.78 6.83 4.41
C GLY A 31 22.52 5.95 3.19
N MET A 32 21.81 4.82 3.37
CA MET A 32 21.43 3.92 2.28
C MET A 32 20.43 4.58 1.31
N ILE A 33 19.46 5.35 1.82
CA ILE A 33 18.57 6.16 0.97
C ILE A 33 19.39 7.12 0.11
N SER A 34 20.36 7.81 0.71
CA SER A 34 21.22 8.78 0.01
C SER A 34 22.08 8.11 -1.08
N GLU A 35 22.54 6.89 -0.85
CA GLU A 35 23.29 6.10 -1.84
C GLU A 35 22.41 5.76 -3.05
N VAL A 36 21.20 5.25 -2.81
CA VAL A 36 20.25 4.94 -3.88
C VAL A 36 19.87 6.19 -4.68
N ASP A 37 19.62 7.32 -4.02
CA ASP A 37 19.34 8.60 -4.69
C ASP A 37 20.49 9.02 -5.64
N ALA A 38 21.75 8.85 -5.22
CA ALA A 38 22.90 9.12 -6.09
C ALA A 38 22.92 8.20 -7.33
N GLN A 39 22.54 6.93 -7.20
CA GLN A 39 22.44 6.02 -8.36
C GLN A 39 21.27 6.38 -9.29
N LEU A 40 20.13 6.80 -8.73
CA LEU A 40 19.02 7.36 -9.51
C LEU A 40 19.51 8.56 -10.33
N GLY A 41 20.29 9.46 -9.72
CA GLY A 41 20.99 10.55 -10.39
C GLY A 41 21.75 10.11 -11.64
N ARG A 42 22.53 9.02 -11.54
CA ARG A 42 23.28 8.45 -12.68
C ARG A 42 22.35 7.90 -13.77
N ILE A 43 21.26 7.24 -13.40
CA ILE A 43 20.25 6.75 -14.34
C ILE A 43 19.65 7.92 -15.12
N TRP A 44 19.25 9.00 -14.44
CA TRP A 44 18.69 10.19 -15.09
C TRP A 44 19.67 10.80 -16.10
N GLN A 45 20.96 10.88 -15.75
CA GLN A 45 21.98 11.40 -16.66
C GLN A 45 22.22 10.49 -17.86
N ALA A 46 22.20 9.16 -17.67
CA ALA A 46 22.34 8.21 -18.77
C ALA A 46 21.17 8.31 -19.76
N VAL A 47 19.93 8.38 -19.26
CA VAL A 47 18.73 8.55 -20.10
C VAL A 47 18.77 9.88 -20.86
N LYS A 48 19.25 10.97 -20.24
CA LYS A 48 19.47 12.26 -20.90
C LYS A 48 20.55 12.20 -21.98
N ALA A 49 21.69 11.58 -21.69
CA ALA A 49 22.79 11.43 -22.65
C ALA A 49 22.39 10.59 -23.87
N ALA A 50 21.47 9.62 -23.69
CA ALA A 50 20.87 8.85 -24.77
C ALA A 50 19.80 9.62 -25.59
N GLY A 51 19.48 10.86 -25.22
CA GLY A 51 18.43 11.65 -25.87
C GLY A 51 17.00 11.19 -25.56
N ALA A 52 16.81 10.26 -24.61
CA ALA A 52 15.52 9.64 -24.33
C ALA A 52 14.71 10.34 -23.20
N TRP A 53 15.28 11.37 -22.55
CA TRP A 53 14.66 11.99 -21.37
C TRP A 53 13.28 12.58 -21.64
N ASP A 54 13.07 13.21 -22.80
CA ASP A 54 11.78 13.80 -23.18
C ASP A 54 10.81 12.80 -23.82
N ASP A 55 11.18 11.52 -23.90
CA ASP A 55 10.34 10.42 -24.39
C ASP A 55 10.16 9.29 -23.35
N THR A 56 10.75 9.43 -22.16
CA THR A 56 10.67 8.43 -21.09
C THR A 56 9.72 8.87 -19.99
N SER A 57 8.71 8.05 -19.69
CA SER A 57 7.94 8.17 -18.45
C SER A 57 8.67 7.44 -17.32
N VAL A 58 8.78 8.07 -16.15
CA VAL A 58 9.44 7.53 -14.97
C VAL A 58 8.41 7.37 -13.86
N VAL A 59 8.34 6.17 -13.28
CA VAL A 59 7.57 5.88 -12.06
C VAL A 59 8.55 5.37 -11.02
N LEU A 60 8.79 6.17 -9.98
CA LEU A 60 9.63 5.81 -8.84
C LEU A 60 8.74 5.52 -7.64
N THR A 61 8.90 4.35 -7.04
CA THR A 61 8.12 3.91 -5.87
C THR A 61 8.91 2.93 -5.01
N SER A 62 8.33 2.51 -3.88
CA SER A 62 8.77 1.37 -3.07
C SER A 62 7.70 0.28 -3.05
N ASP A 63 8.06 -0.97 -2.73
CA ASP A 63 7.11 -2.08 -2.56
C ASP A 63 6.39 -2.03 -1.20
N HIS A 64 7.10 -1.58 -0.16
CA HIS A 64 6.59 -1.25 1.16
C HIS A 64 7.50 -0.22 1.84
N ALA A 65 7.13 0.21 3.05
CA ALA A 65 7.96 1.09 3.88
C ALA A 65 8.63 0.29 5.01
N GLU A 66 9.03 0.96 6.08
CA GLU A 66 9.88 0.40 7.12
C GLU A 66 9.60 1.11 8.44
N MET A 67 9.29 0.34 9.49
CA MET A 67 8.95 0.87 10.81
C MET A 67 10.10 1.63 11.46
N MET A 68 11.35 1.26 11.18
CA MET A 68 12.54 2.05 11.48
C MET A 68 12.67 2.55 12.94
N GLY A 69 12.13 1.79 13.89
CA GLY A 69 12.13 2.08 15.33
C GLY A 69 10.79 2.57 15.87
N ASP A 70 9.88 3.04 15.01
CA ASP A 70 8.54 3.44 15.43
C ASP A 70 7.80 2.23 16.02
N HIS A 71 7.05 2.47 17.10
CA HIS A 71 6.39 1.43 17.89
C HIS A 71 7.33 0.32 18.40
N TYR A 72 8.63 0.61 18.55
CA TYR A 72 9.68 -0.37 18.89
C TYR A 72 9.80 -1.51 17.86
N MET A 73 9.45 -1.25 16.60
CA MET A 73 9.46 -2.21 15.52
C MET A 73 10.55 -1.90 14.47
N LEU A 74 11.05 -2.97 13.85
CA LEU A 74 11.85 -2.92 12.62
C LEU A 74 11.25 -3.90 11.62
N GLY A 75 11.44 -3.62 10.33
CA GLY A 75 10.85 -4.33 9.23
C GLY A 75 9.48 -3.77 8.83
N LYS A 76 8.71 -4.66 8.20
CA LYS A 76 7.38 -4.40 7.62
C LYS A 76 6.35 -5.39 8.16
N GLY A 77 5.08 -5.05 7.96
CA GLY A 77 3.91 -5.85 8.31
C GLY A 77 3.08 -5.18 9.41
N GLY A 78 2.01 -5.87 9.81
CA GLY A 78 1.06 -5.32 10.78
C GLY A 78 0.16 -4.26 10.13
N PHE A 79 -0.04 -3.13 10.81
CA PHE A 79 -1.08 -2.17 10.45
C PHE A 79 -0.68 -0.69 10.63
N PHE A 80 0.51 -0.38 11.14
CA PHE A 80 0.96 1.00 11.35
C PHE A 80 1.35 1.67 10.03
N ASP A 81 1.11 2.98 9.89
CA ASP A 81 1.33 3.70 8.62
C ASP A 81 2.81 3.61 8.18
N GLY A 82 3.76 3.57 9.13
CA GLY A 82 5.20 3.48 8.87
C GLY A 82 5.63 2.26 8.03
N SER A 83 4.83 1.19 7.99
CA SER A 83 5.12 0.02 7.15
C SER A 83 4.53 0.11 5.73
N TYR A 84 3.62 1.05 5.46
CA TYR A 84 2.83 1.09 4.21
C TYR A 84 2.87 2.43 3.47
N HIS A 85 3.22 3.53 4.14
CA HIS A 85 3.34 4.84 3.52
C HIS A 85 4.65 4.96 2.71
N ILE A 86 4.53 4.80 1.41
CA ILE A 86 5.66 4.72 0.46
C ILE A 86 5.77 5.97 -0.43
N PRO A 87 6.96 6.29 -0.95
CA PRO A 87 7.11 7.34 -1.96
C PRO A 87 6.46 6.91 -3.27
N LEU A 88 5.84 7.85 -4.00
CA LEU A 88 5.44 7.69 -5.39
C LEU A 88 5.71 8.99 -6.15
N ILE A 89 6.61 8.92 -7.15
CA ILE A 89 6.93 10.06 -8.03
C ILE A 89 6.74 9.60 -9.47
N ILE A 90 5.86 10.28 -10.19
CA ILE A 90 5.60 10.02 -11.60
C ILE A 90 5.99 11.24 -12.42
N ARG A 91 6.90 11.04 -13.38
CA ARG A 91 7.26 12.03 -14.40
C ARG A 91 6.83 11.50 -15.76
N ASP A 92 6.00 12.26 -16.46
CA ASP A 92 5.73 12.03 -17.88
C ASP A 92 6.00 13.32 -18.68
N PRO A 93 6.93 13.31 -19.65
CA PRO A 93 7.31 14.51 -20.41
C PRO A 93 6.18 15.06 -21.29
N ARG A 94 5.15 14.26 -21.58
CA ARG A 94 3.96 14.69 -22.34
C ARG A 94 2.97 15.49 -21.49
N ARG A 95 3.15 15.49 -20.15
CA ARG A 95 2.20 15.99 -19.15
C ARG A 95 2.79 17.11 -18.29
N ARG A 96 3.41 18.08 -18.96
CA ARG A 96 4.15 19.17 -18.29
C ARG A 96 3.30 20.12 -17.44
N LYS A 97 1.97 20.17 -17.66
CA LYS A 97 1.07 21.07 -16.89
C LYS A 97 1.04 20.74 -15.40
N ALA A 98 1.15 19.46 -15.04
CA ALA A 98 1.20 19.00 -13.65
C ALA A 98 2.63 18.88 -13.11
N ALA A 99 3.66 19.30 -13.86
CA ALA A 99 5.04 19.17 -13.41
C ALA A 99 5.28 19.95 -12.10
N GLY A 100 5.81 19.28 -11.09
CA GLY A 100 6.02 19.85 -9.76
C GLY A 100 4.77 19.89 -8.87
N ALA A 101 3.61 19.40 -9.34
CA ALA A 101 2.43 19.27 -8.52
C ALA A 101 2.62 18.21 -7.41
N LYS A 102 1.87 18.39 -6.32
CA LYS A 102 1.73 17.42 -5.23
C LYS A 102 0.29 16.96 -5.17
N VAL A 103 0.08 15.68 -4.91
CA VAL A 103 -1.25 15.07 -4.77
C VAL A 103 -1.40 14.62 -3.33
N ASP A 104 -2.33 15.24 -2.60
CA ASP A 104 -2.62 14.92 -1.19
C ASP A 104 -3.81 13.94 -1.04
N ARG A 105 -4.28 13.37 -2.16
CA ARG A 105 -5.30 12.32 -2.19
C ARG A 105 -4.66 10.94 -1.96
N PHE A 106 -5.41 10.01 -1.37
CA PHE A 106 -4.92 8.64 -1.18
C PHE A 106 -4.73 7.91 -2.52
N THR A 107 -3.50 7.46 -2.75
CA THR A 107 -3.13 6.55 -3.84
C THR A 107 -2.70 5.22 -3.26
N GLU A 108 -2.91 4.13 -4.00
CA GLU A 108 -2.58 2.77 -3.58
C GLU A 108 -1.64 2.13 -4.60
N ALA A 109 -0.81 1.17 -4.19
CA ALA A 109 0.16 0.53 -5.11
C ALA A 109 -0.53 -0.13 -6.32
N VAL A 110 -1.77 -0.60 -6.15
CA VAL A 110 -2.62 -1.15 -7.23
C VAL A 110 -2.90 -0.15 -8.35
N ASP A 111 -2.75 1.16 -8.11
CA ASP A 111 -2.97 2.22 -9.10
C ASP A 111 -1.88 2.29 -10.16
N ILE A 112 -0.71 1.67 -9.93
CA ILE A 112 0.44 1.77 -10.85
C ILE A 112 0.13 1.09 -12.18
N ALA A 113 -0.40 -0.13 -12.16
CA ALA A 113 -0.74 -0.88 -13.38
C ALA A 113 -1.75 -0.14 -14.30
N PRO A 114 -2.93 0.31 -13.83
CA PRO A 114 -3.88 1.07 -14.65
C PRO A 114 -3.32 2.44 -15.06
N THR A 115 -2.39 3.01 -14.29
CA THR A 115 -1.68 4.23 -14.70
C THR A 115 -0.78 3.96 -15.90
N LEU A 116 0.05 2.91 -15.85
CA LEU A 116 0.97 2.56 -16.93
C LEU A 116 0.21 2.24 -18.23
N LEU A 117 -0.86 1.45 -18.17
CA LEU A 117 -1.72 1.17 -19.33
C LEU A 117 -2.26 2.46 -19.96
N ALA A 118 -2.82 3.35 -19.14
CA ALA A 118 -3.36 4.62 -19.62
C ALA A 118 -2.26 5.56 -20.18
N LEU A 119 -1.02 5.49 -19.69
CA LEU A 119 0.11 6.24 -20.23
C LEU A 119 0.62 5.67 -21.56
N LEU A 120 0.48 4.37 -21.76
CA LEU A 120 0.78 3.68 -23.03
C LEU A 120 -0.33 3.86 -24.07
N GLY A 121 -1.51 4.34 -23.66
CA GLY A 121 -2.67 4.49 -24.53
C GLY A 121 -3.52 3.22 -24.64
N GLU A 122 -3.27 2.25 -23.77
CA GLU A 122 -4.03 1.01 -23.66
C GLU A 122 -5.29 1.20 -22.83
N GLU A 123 -6.32 0.40 -23.13
CA GLU A 123 -7.52 0.34 -22.30
C GLU A 123 -7.17 -0.28 -20.94
N THR A 124 -7.73 0.29 -19.86
CA THR A 124 -7.56 -0.27 -18.52
C THR A 124 -8.62 -1.33 -18.29
N PRO A 125 -8.25 -2.60 -18.06
CA PRO A 125 -9.23 -3.63 -17.77
C PRO A 125 -10.05 -3.29 -16.53
N PRO A 126 -11.39 -3.39 -16.58
CA PRO A 126 -12.27 -2.96 -15.49
C PRO A 126 -12.21 -3.87 -14.26
N HIS A 127 -11.51 -5.02 -14.35
CA HIS A 127 -11.32 -5.94 -13.24
C HIS A 127 -10.13 -5.60 -12.34
N LEU A 128 -9.30 -4.63 -12.71
CA LEU A 128 -8.20 -4.18 -11.86
C LEU A 128 -8.75 -3.36 -10.68
N ASP A 129 -8.28 -3.64 -9.47
CA ASP A 129 -8.70 -2.93 -8.25
C ASP A 129 -8.25 -1.45 -8.24
N GLY A 130 -7.11 -1.16 -8.88
CA GLY A 130 -6.54 0.17 -8.93
C GLY A 130 -7.26 1.11 -9.90
N ARG A 131 -7.04 2.41 -9.71
CA ARG A 131 -7.54 3.46 -10.59
C ARG A 131 -6.38 4.23 -11.19
N SER A 132 -6.48 4.58 -12.47
CA SER A 132 -5.40 5.31 -13.16
C SER A 132 -5.16 6.68 -12.51
N LEU A 133 -3.90 7.00 -12.22
CA LEU A 133 -3.44 8.30 -11.71
C LEU A 133 -3.27 9.34 -12.83
N LYS A 134 -3.47 8.95 -14.10
CA LYS A 134 -3.36 9.82 -15.26
C LYS A 134 -4.14 11.14 -15.13
N PRO A 135 -5.36 11.20 -14.54
CA PRO A 135 -6.06 12.47 -14.36
C PRO A 135 -5.26 13.50 -13.54
N PHE A 136 -4.55 13.07 -12.49
CA PHE A 136 -3.66 13.95 -11.71
C PHE A 136 -2.47 14.44 -12.55
N LEU A 137 -1.92 13.57 -13.40
CA LEU A 137 -0.84 13.94 -14.33
C LEU A 137 -1.31 14.94 -15.40
N ASP A 138 -2.60 14.91 -15.75
CA ASP A 138 -3.20 15.86 -16.68
C ASP A 138 -3.64 17.18 -15.99
N ALA A 139 -3.21 17.41 -14.74
CA ALA A 139 -3.55 18.55 -13.88
C ALA A 139 -5.06 18.67 -13.57
N GLY A 140 -5.75 17.52 -13.56
CA GLY A 140 -7.14 17.41 -13.09
C GLY A 140 -7.23 16.61 -11.79
N GLU A 141 -8.46 16.50 -11.28
CA GLU A 141 -8.78 15.67 -10.13
C GLU A 141 -10.06 14.87 -10.43
N PRO A 142 -10.06 13.54 -10.31
CA PRO A 142 -11.26 12.74 -10.52
C PRO A 142 -12.31 13.04 -9.44
N GLY A 143 -13.52 13.42 -9.86
CA GLY A 143 -14.61 13.73 -8.92
C GLY A 143 -15.04 12.56 -8.03
N ASN A 144 -14.79 11.32 -8.46
CA ASN A 144 -15.12 10.09 -7.74
C ASN A 144 -13.89 9.36 -7.16
N TRP A 145 -12.81 10.09 -6.86
CA TRP A 145 -11.60 9.48 -6.28
C TRP A 145 -11.82 8.99 -4.84
N ARG A 146 -11.05 7.97 -4.42
CA ARG A 146 -11.19 7.38 -3.08
C ARG A 146 -10.95 8.39 -1.96
N GLU A 147 -11.60 8.18 -0.82
CA GLU A 147 -11.50 9.01 0.38
C GLU A 147 -10.68 8.35 1.50
N ALA A 148 -10.30 7.09 1.33
CA ALA A 148 -9.52 6.31 2.28
C ALA A 148 -8.50 5.45 1.51
N ALA A 149 -7.38 5.15 2.15
CA ALA A 149 -6.45 4.11 1.72
C ALA A 149 -6.82 2.77 2.36
N HIS A 150 -6.60 1.69 1.61
CA HIS A 150 -6.84 0.32 2.06
C HIS A 150 -5.59 -0.52 1.88
N TRP A 151 -5.36 -1.41 2.82
CA TRP A 151 -4.35 -2.46 2.69
C TRP A 151 -4.69 -3.64 3.58
N GLU A 152 -4.00 -4.75 3.32
CA GLU A 152 -4.19 -6.01 4.01
C GLU A 152 -2.85 -6.56 4.48
N PHE A 153 -2.91 -7.40 5.52
CA PHE A 153 -1.75 -8.13 5.97
C PHE A 153 -2.16 -9.52 6.43
N ASP A 154 -1.47 -10.54 5.93
CA ASP A 154 -1.65 -11.93 6.33
C ASP A 154 -0.44 -12.39 7.14
N PHE A 155 -0.70 -12.88 8.34
CA PHE A 155 0.31 -13.32 9.30
C PHE A 155 0.24 -14.83 9.56
N ARG A 156 -0.42 -15.59 8.67
CA ARG A 156 -0.42 -17.06 8.75
C ARG A 156 1.01 -17.59 8.68
N SER A 157 1.26 -18.71 9.35
CA SER A 157 2.56 -19.36 9.33
C SER A 157 2.40 -20.79 8.81
N VAL A 158 2.27 -20.97 7.49
CA VAL A 158 1.89 -22.29 6.92
C VAL A 158 2.85 -23.42 7.30
N ALA A 159 4.16 -23.16 7.29
CA ALA A 159 5.17 -24.19 7.54
C ALA A 159 5.18 -24.64 9.01
N GLU A 160 5.18 -23.68 9.93
CA GLU A 160 5.40 -23.96 11.35
C GLU A 160 4.10 -23.92 12.16
N GLY A 161 3.07 -23.20 11.73
CA GLY A 161 1.79 -23.02 12.42
C GLY A 161 1.87 -22.14 13.68
N ASP A 162 2.88 -21.28 13.79
CA ASP A 162 3.16 -20.51 15.00
C ASP A 162 2.06 -19.50 15.35
N ALA A 163 1.60 -18.74 14.35
CA ALA A 163 0.54 -17.74 14.55
C ALA A 163 -0.79 -18.41 14.93
N GLU A 164 -1.15 -19.47 14.22
CA GLU A 164 -2.36 -20.26 14.46
C GLU A 164 -2.38 -20.82 15.88
N ARG A 165 -1.26 -21.43 16.33
CA ARG A 165 -1.13 -21.94 17.71
C ARG A 165 -1.16 -20.83 18.76
N HIS A 166 -0.50 -19.71 18.49
CA HIS A 166 -0.41 -18.59 19.43
C HIS A 166 -1.78 -17.96 19.68
N PHE A 167 -2.55 -17.71 18.62
CA PHE A 167 -3.85 -17.04 18.70
C PHE A 167 -5.04 -18.01 18.85
N GLY A 168 -4.85 -19.31 18.61
CA GLY A 168 -5.92 -20.30 18.66
C GLY A 168 -6.94 -20.15 17.53
N ILE A 169 -6.52 -19.63 16.38
CA ILE A 169 -7.37 -19.39 15.20
C ILE A 169 -6.85 -20.16 13.98
N GLY A 170 -7.73 -20.43 13.02
CA GLY A 170 -7.38 -21.13 11.78
C GLY A 170 -6.53 -20.28 10.83
N PRO A 171 -5.83 -20.91 9.85
CA PRO A 171 -4.93 -20.20 8.94
C PRO A 171 -5.64 -19.16 8.06
N ARG A 172 -6.91 -19.39 7.69
CA ARG A 172 -7.72 -18.42 6.93
C ARG A 172 -8.18 -17.21 7.76
N GLN A 173 -7.97 -17.27 9.07
CA GLN A 173 -8.34 -16.23 10.01
C GLN A 173 -7.15 -15.35 10.43
N CYS A 174 -5.92 -15.73 10.06
CA CYS A 174 -4.69 -15.02 10.39
C CYS A 174 -4.41 -13.85 9.43
N ASN A 175 -5.34 -12.90 9.36
CA ASN A 175 -5.20 -11.71 8.52
C ASN A 175 -5.87 -10.49 9.16
N LEU A 176 -5.57 -9.33 8.60
CA LEU A 176 -6.20 -8.07 8.91
C LEU A 176 -6.44 -7.25 7.64
N ALA A 177 -7.37 -6.32 7.74
CA ALA A 177 -7.67 -5.33 6.72
C ALA A 177 -7.76 -3.95 7.36
N VAL A 178 -7.27 -2.95 6.66
CA VAL A 178 -7.21 -1.57 7.13
C VAL A 178 -8.00 -0.66 6.21
N ILE A 179 -8.77 0.25 6.80
CA ILE A 179 -9.30 1.45 6.14
C ILE A 179 -8.76 2.67 6.89
N ARG A 180 -8.07 3.55 6.17
CA ARG A 180 -7.39 4.72 6.71
C ARG A 180 -7.86 5.97 5.99
N THR A 181 -8.62 6.80 6.68
CA THR A 181 -9.06 8.12 6.20
C THR A 181 -8.05 9.19 6.63
N GLN A 182 -8.36 10.47 6.42
CA GLN A 182 -7.55 11.56 6.97
C GLN A 182 -7.67 11.65 8.50
N GLN A 183 -8.81 11.27 9.07
CA GLN A 183 -9.14 11.48 10.48
C GLN A 183 -9.01 10.22 11.32
N PHE A 184 -9.23 9.05 10.72
CA PHE A 184 -9.30 7.79 11.45
C PHE A 184 -8.61 6.67 10.72
N LYS A 185 -8.10 5.71 11.49
CA LYS A 185 -7.69 4.40 10.98
C LYS A 185 -8.38 3.29 11.73
N TYR A 186 -9.08 2.43 10.99
CA TYR A 186 -9.72 1.24 11.53
C TYR A 186 -9.03 -0.03 11.00
N VAL A 187 -8.71 -0.94 11.91
CA VAL A 187 -8.08 -2.24 11.63
C VAL A 187 -9.04 -3.35 12.04
N HIS A 188 -9.50 -4.12 11.07
CA HIS A 188 -10.31 -5.30 11.31
C HIS A 188 -9.46 -6.56 11.18
N PHE A 189 -9.49 -7.42 12.20
CA PHE A 189 -8.80 -8.70 12.18
C PHE A 189 -9.76 -9.85 11.88
N GLY A 190 -9.27 -10.84 11.13
CA GLY A 190 -9.89 -12.15 11.07
C GLY A 190 -9.82 -12.89 12.42
N GLY A 191 -10.56 -14.00 12.52
CA GLY A 191 -10.47 -14.88 13.69
C GLY A 191 -11.11 -14.38 14.96
N GLY A 192 -11.88 -13.28 14.89
CA GLY A 192 -12.51 -12.68 16.07
C GLY A 192 -11.53 -11.97 17.00
N LEU A 193 -10.31 -11.69 16.54
CA LEU A 193 -9.38 -10.84 17.29
C LEU A 193 -9.95 -9.41 17.41
N PRO A 194 -9.69 -8.70 18.52
CA PRO A 194 -10.22 -7.36 18.73
C PRO A 194 -9.76 -6.39 17.64
N PRO A 195 -10.64 -5.53 17.11
CA PRO A 195 -10.22 -4.50 16.16
C PRO A 195 -9.47 -3.37 16.85
N LEU A 196 -8.82 -2.53 16.03
CA LEU A 196 -8.19 -1.30 16.47
C LEU A 196 -8.85 -0.10 15.77
N LEU A 197 -8.91 1.02 16.48
CA LEU A 197 -9.35 2.30 15.94
C LEU A 197 -8.43 3.38 16.50
N PHE A 198 -7.85 4.18 15.61
CA PHE A 198 -6.99 5.31 15.95
C PHE A 198 -7.64 6.60 15.45
N ASP A 199 -7.75 7.58 16.35
CA ASP A 199 -8.15 8.96 16.05
C ASP A 199 -6.90 9.75 15.66
N LEU A 200 -6.65 9.88 14.35
CA LEU A 200 -5.44 10.49 13.80
C LEU A 200 -5.41 12.02 13.95
N GLU A 201 -6.54 12.65 14.27
CA GLU A 201 -6.56 14.08 14.60
C GLU A 201 -5.96 14.32 15.99
N LYS A 202 -6.22 13.42 16.93
CA LYS A 202 -5.72 13.50 18.31
C LYS A 202 -4.41 12.76 18.53
N ASP A 203 -4.18 11.69 17.79
CA ASP A 203 -3.08 10.75 17.97
C ASP A 203 -2.53 10.31 16.61
N ARG A 204 -1.69 11.18 16.05
CA ARG A 204 -1.01 10.94 14.76
C ARG A 204 0.01 9.80 14.82
N ASP A 205 0.50 9.50 16.02
CA ASP A 205 1.50 8.47 16.26
C ASP A 205 0.85 7.11 16.56
N GLU A 206 -0.47 7.00 16.49
CA GLU A 206 -1.22 5.74 16.58
C GLU A 206 -0.95 4.93 17.86
N LEU A 207 -0.84 5.62 19.00
CA LEU A 207 -0.45 5.01 20.28
C LEU A 207 -1.66 4.53 21.09
N THR A 208 -2.85 5.07 20.81
CA THR A 208 -4.06 4.91 21.61
C THR A 208 -5.15 4.24 20.78
N ASN A 209 -5.42 2.97 21.10
CA ASN A 209 -6.58 2.28 20.54
C ASN A 209 -7.87 2.72 21.26
N VAL A 210 -8.75 3.41 20.55
CA VAL A 210 -10.06 3.88 21.05
C VAL A 210 -11.23 2.97 20.66
N ALA A 211 -10.99 1.80 20.05
CA ALA A 211 -12.05 0.93 19.52
C ALA A 211 -13.08 0.44 20.54
N ALA A 212 -12.71 0.41 21.83
CA ALA A 212 -13.58 -0.02 22.93
C ALA A 212 -14.31 1.15 23.62
N ASP A 213 -13.98 2.40 23.28
CA ASP A 213 -14.62 3.59 23.85
C ASP A 213 -16.02 3.75 23.23
N PRO A 214 -17.11 3.75 24.03
CA PRO A 214 -18.47 3.94 23.53
C PRO A 214 -18.66 5.24 22.73
N ALA A 215 -17.89 6.29 23.00
CA ALA A 215 -17.95 7.55 22.27
C ALA A 215 -17.54 7.40 20.79
N TYR A 216 -16.68 6.42 20.49
CA TYR A 216 -16.20 6.14 19.14
C TYR A 216 -16.99 5.03 18.42
N LEU A 217 -18.04 4.47 19.06
CA LEU A 217 -18.84 3.40 18.47
C LEU A 217 -19.48 3.78 17.11
N PRO A 218 -20.04 5.00 16.91
CA PRO A 218 -20.56 5.39 15.60
C PRO A 218 -19.50 5.39 14.50
N VAL A 219 -18.31 5.93 14.79
CA VAL A 219 -17.17 5.97 13.84
C VAL A 219 -16.67 4.56 13.53
N ARG A 220 -16.54 3.71 14.55
CA ARG A 220 -16.15 2.31 14.38
C ARG A 220 -17.14 1.56 13.48
N LEU A 221 -18.44 1.77 13.67
CA LEU A 221 -19.49 1.14 12.87
C LEU A 221 -19.41 1.62 11.42
N GLU A 222 -19.33 2.94 11.20
CA GLU A 222 -19.22 3.52 9.85
C GLU A 222 -18.01 2.95 9.09
N LEU A 223 -16.83 2.93 9.71
CA LEU A 223 -15.62 2.41 9.06
C LEU A 223 -15.68 0.90 8.81
N ALA A 224 -16.35 0.14 9.69
CA ALA A 224 -16.59 -1.28 9.46
C ALA A 224 -17.53 -1.51 8.27
N GLU A 225 -18.62 -0.76 8.15
CA GLU A 225 -19.55 -0.85 7.01
C GLU A 225 -18.89 -0.42 5.69
N ARG A 226 -18.09 0.66 5.73
CA ARG A 226 -17.30 1.11 4.56
C ARG A 226 -16.29 0.06 4.13
N LEU A 227 -15.61 -0.60 5.08
CA LEU A 227 -14.67 -1.68 4.76
C LEU A 227 -15.41 -2.90 4.18
N LEU A 228 -16.61 -3.23 4.66
CA LEU A 228 -17.46 -4.28 4.09
C LEU A 228 -17.91 -3.94 2.66
N ALA A 229 -18.32 -2.69 2.41
CA ALA A 229 -18.66 -2.21 1.07
C ALA A 229 -17.45 -2.30 0.14
N TRP A 230 -16.28 -1.83 0.58
CA TRP A 230 -15.03 -1.94 -0.16
C TRP A 230 -14.71 -3.41 -0.51
N ARG A 231 -14.82 -4.34 0.45
CA ARG A 231 -14.63 -5.78 0.20
C ARG A 231 -15.58 -6.34 -0.86
N ALA A 232 -16.85 -5.92 -0.84
CA ALA A 232 -17.85 -6.40 -1.79
C ALA A 232 -17.62 -5.86 -3.21
N GLU A 233 -17.17 -4.60 -3.32
CA GLU A 233 -16.83 -3.96 -4.60
C GLU A 233 -15.58 -4.57 -5.26
N HIS A 234 -14.62 -5.05 -4.46
CA HIS A 234 -13.33 -5.59 -4.93
C HIS A 234 -13.28 -7.13 -4.89
N LEU A 235 -14.44 -7.79 -5.05
CA LEU A 235 -14.46 -9.22 -5.38
C LEU A 235 -13.84 -9.45 -6.77
N ASP A 236 -13.43 -10.67 -7.08
CA ASP A 236 -12.83 -10.99 -8.37
C ASP A 236 -13.79 -10.68 -9.53
N GLN A 237 -13.44 -9.66 -10.32
CA GLN A 237 -14.21 -9.18 -11.46
C GLN A 237 -13.74 -9.77 -12.80
N SER A 238 -12.80 -10.71 -12.80
CA SER A 238 -12.18 -11.26 -14.02
C SER A 238 -13.21 -11.77 -15.03
N LEU A 239 -14.30 -12.37 -14.53
CA LEU A 239 -15.44 -12.84 -15.33
C LEU A 239 -16.79 -12.26 -14.88
N ALA A 240 -16.86 -11.60 -13.71
CA ALA A 240 -18.12 -11.13 -13.16
C ALA A 240 -18.73 -9.95 -13.95
N LEU A 241 -17.91 -9.29 -14.76
CA LEU A 241 -18.34 -8.22 -15.68
C LEU A 241 -18.73 -8.73 -17.07
N ALA A 242 -18.87 -10.05 -17.24
CA ALA A 242 -19.36 -10.68 -18.46
C ALA A 242 -20.71 -11.38 -18.25
N GLU A 243 -21.56 -11.34 -19.28
CA GLU A 243 -22.86 -12.01 -19.32
C GLU A 243 -22.97 -12.85 -20.60
N LEU A 244 -23.41 -14.11 -20.46
CA LEU A 244 -23.75 -14.96 -21.60
C LEU A 244 -25.16 -14.61 -22.09
N THR A 245 -25.26 -14.16 -23.34
CA THR A 245 -26.52 -13.77 -23.99
C THR A 245 -26.81 -14.67 -25.20
N ASP A 246 -28.02 -14.60 -25.75
CA ASP A 246 -28.40 -15.30 -26.99
C ASP A 246 -27.50 -14.94 -28.21
N TYR A 247 -26.75 -13.84 -28.12
CA TYR A 247 -25.87 -13.33 -29.17
C TYR A 247 -24.37 -13.51 -28.85
N GLY A 248 -24.03 -14.22 -27.77
CA GLY A 248 -22.65 -14.42 -27.30
C GLY A 248 -22.35 -13.69 -25.99
N VAL A 249 -21.06 -13.48 -25.71
CA VAL A 249 -20.60 -12.81 -24.47
C VAL A 249 -20.77 -11.30 -24.60
N ALA A 250 -21.51 -10.69 -23.68
CA ALA A 250 -21.57 -9.24 -23.48
C ALA A 250 -20.70 -8.84 -22.28
N GLY A 251 -20.12 -7.64 -22.31
CA GLY A 251 -19.28 -7.11 -21.22
C GLY A 251 -17.79 -7.44 -21.35
N HIS A 252 -17.09 -7.53 -20.22
CA HIS A 252 -15.63 -7.71 -20.16
C HIS A 252 -15.25 -9.09 -19.63
N VAL A 253 -14.35 -9.78 -20.35
CA VAL A 253 -13.69 -11.00 -19.91
C VAL A 253 -12.20 -10.68 -19.80
N ALA A 254 -11.59 -10.90 -18.64
CA ALA A 254 -10.14 -10.82 -18.52
C ALA A 254 -9.50 -11.85 -19.46
N ASP A 255 -8.59 -11.40 -20.34
CA ASP A 255 -7.90 -12.29 -21.28
C ASP A 255 -7.28 -13.46 -20.51
N LEU A 256 -7.79 -14.67 -20.75
CA LEU A 256 -7.07 -15.88 -20.38
C LEU A 256 -5.80 -15.90 -21.23
N PRO A 257 -4.61 -16.19 -20.67
CA PRO A 257 -3.45 -16.46 -21.52
C PRO A 257 -3.86 -17.54 -22.54
N PRO A 258 -3.44 -17.44 -23.81
CA PRO A 258 -3.73 -18.49 -24.77
C PRO A 258 -3.21 -19.79 -24.18
N PHE A 259 -4.12 -20.75 -23.94
CA PHE A 259 -3.76 -22.11 -23.56
C PHE A 259 -2.76 -22.58 -24.62
N GLN A 260 -1.47 -22.65 -24.26
CA GLN A 260 -0.49 -23.34 -25.06
C GLN A 260 -0.84 -24.83 -24.93
N SER A 261 -1.39 -25.38 -26.02
CA SER A 261 -1.63 -26.80 -26.23
C SER A 261 -0.36 -27.63 -26.05
#